data_AF-A0A0N4U6W6-F1
#
_entry.id   AF-A0A0N4U6W6-F1
#
_cell.length_a   1.000
_cell.length_b   1.000
_cell.length_c   1.000
_cell.angle_alpha   90.00
_cell.angle_beta   90.00
_cell.angle_gamma   90.00
#
_symmetry.space_group_name_H-M   'P 1'
#
loop_
_entity.id
_entity.type
_entity.pdbx_description
1 polymer ?
#
loop_
_entity_poly.entity_id
_entity_poly.type
_entity_poly.pdbx_seq_one_letter_code
_entity_poly.pdbx_strand_id
1 'polypeptide(L)'
;LLFQCLRKWEFDDLHCKSQHKAYFDCTASAALTLQQFKMAARDGTLGESKMHESGASVAQINRLMTLFPQPGLGKRPYRKMKRLPDQSYADDIFHRQNKEGKRS
;
A
#
# COMPACT_ATOMS: atom_id res chain seq x y z
N LEU A 1 -15.52 4.69 -30.72
CA LEU A 1 -14.59 5.38 -29.78
C LEU A 1 -14.61 6.88 -30.07
N LEU A 2 -14.65 7.74 -29.04
CA LEU A 2 -14.79 9.21 -29.19
C LEU A 2 -13.74 9.80 -30.15
N PHE A 3 -12.46 9.49 -29.93
CA PHE A 3 -11.36 10.02 -30.75
C PHE A 3 -11.43 9.62 -32.23
N GLN A 4 -12.01 8.46 -32.54
CA GLN A 4 -12.23 8.02 -33.91
C GLN A 4 -13.34 8.84 -34.59
N CYS A 5 -14.38 9.20 -33.84
CA CYS A 5 -15.44 10.07 -34.34
C CYS A 5 -14.92 11.49 -34.56
N LEU A 6 -14.17 12.05 -33.59
CA LEU A 6 -13.55 13.37 -33.72
C LEU A 6 -12.61 13.42 -34.92
N ARG A 7 -11.78 12.39 -35.14
CA ARG A 7 -10.91 12.34 -36.32
C ARG A 7 -11.67 12.34 -37.66
N LYS A 8 -12.89 11.80 -37.69
CA LYS A 8 -13.72 11.74 -38.90
C LYS A 8 -14.34 13.10 -39.25
N TRP A 9 -14.62 13.93 -38.25
CA TRP A 9 -15.31 15.20 -38.40
C TRP A 9 -14.40 16.39 -38.07
N GLU A 10 -13.08 16.25 -38.28
CA GLU A 10 -12.10 17.32 -38.04
C GLU A 10 -12.19 17.95 -36.63
N PHE A 11 -12.47 17.09 -35.64
CA PHE A 11 -12.66 17.44 -34.23
C PHE A 11 -13.92 18.26 -33.91
N ASP A 12 -14.90 18.31 -34.82
CA ASP A 12 -16.25 18.76 -34.52
C ASP A 12 -16.97 17.75 -33.61
N ASP A 13 -17.33 18.20 -32.42
CA ASP A 13 -17.97 17.39 -31.38
C ASP A 13 -19.49 17.30 -31.54
N LEU A 14 -20.11 18.17 -32.35
CA LEU A 14 -21.55 18.17 -32.62
C LEU A 14 -22.01 16.84 -33.23
N HIS A 15 -21.15 16.24 -34.05
CA HIS A 15 -21.39 14.96 -34.71
C HIS A 15 -21.04 13.74 -33.83
N CYS A 16 -20.41 13.97 -32.68
CA CYS A 16 -19.89 12.92 -31.80
C CYS A 16 -20.55 12.89 -30.41
N LYS A 17 -21.71 13.54 -30.25
CA LYS A 17 -22.41 13.71 -28.96
C LYS A 17 -22.63 12.41 -28.19
N SER A 18 -22.96 11.31 -28.86
CA SER A 18 -23.22 10.03 -28.18
C SER A 18 -21.93 9.41 -27.63
N GLN A 19 -20.84 9.42 -28.41
CA GLN A 19 -19.54 8.93 -27.97
C GLN A 19 -18.91 9.86 -26.93
N HIS A 20 -19.18 11.15 -27.04
CA HIS A 20 -18.75 12.15 -26.06
C HIS A 20 -19.41 11.88 -24.71
N LYS A 21 -20.74 11.75 -24.68
CA LYS A 21 -21.48 11.41 -23.46
C LYS A 21 -20.97 10.12 -22.82
N ALA A 22 -20.84 9.05 -23.60
CA ALA A 22 -20.36 7.76 -23.08
C ALA A 22 -18.93 7.85 -22.50
N TYR A 23 -18.05 8.64 -23.12
CA TYR A 23 -16.71 8.87 -22.60
C TYR A 23 -16.73 9.63 -21.27
N PHE A 24 -17.51 10.72 -21.20
CA PHE A 24 -17.62 11.53 -19.98
C PHE A 24 -18.30 10.80 -18.83
N ASP A 25 -19.31 9.98 -19.10
CA ASP A 25 -19.94 9.14 -18.09
C ASP A 25 -18.92 8.13 -17.51
N CYS A 26 -18.08 7.55 -18.38
CA CYS A 26 -17.00 6.65 -17.96
C CYS A 26 -15.95 7.38 -17.11
N THR A 27 -15.46 8.55 -17.53
CA THR A 27 -14.44 9.30 -16.77
C THR A 27 -14.99 9.80 -15.44
N ALA A 28 -16.25 10.21 -15.37
CA ALA A 28 -16.92 10.59 -14.13
C ALA A 28 -16.99 9.39 -13.15
N SER A 29 -17.38 8.20 -13.64
CA SER A 29 -17.41 6.99 -12.82
C SER A 29 -16.00 6.60 -12.33
N ALA A 30 -14.98 6.70 -13.20
CA ALA A 30 -13.59 6.43 -12.85
C ALA A 30 -13.09 7.42 -11.79
N ALA A 31 -13.43 8.71 -11.89
CA ALA A 31 -13.07 9.70 -10.90
C ALA A 31 -13.67 9.39 -9.52
N LEU A 32 -14.96 8.97 -9.46
CA LEU A 32 -15.61 8.56 -8.22
C LEU A 32 -14.93 7.35 -7.59
N THR A 33 -14.64 6.31 -8.38
CA THR A 33 -13.93 5.12 -7.87
C THR A 33 -12.54 5.48 -7.34
N LEU A 34 -11.77 6.31 -8.05
CA LEU A 34 -10.46 6.78 -7.60
C LEU A 34 -10.55 7.60 -6.30
N GLN A 35 -11.60 8.42 -6.12
CA GLN A 35 -11.83 9.12 -4.86
C GLN A 35 -12.11 8.15 -3.71
N GLN A 36 -12.97 7.16 -3.94
CA GLN A 36 -13.24 6.10 -2.95
C GLN A 36 -11.98 5.32 -2.59
N PHE A 37 -11.15 4.96 -3.57
CA PHE A 37 -9.85 4.33 -3.33
C PHE A 37 -8.92 5.23 -2.50
N LYS A 38 -8.85 6.53 -2.80
CA LYS A 38 -8.03 7.48 -2.03
C LYS A 38 -8.53 7.61 -0.59
N MET A 39 -9.83 7.61 -0.36
CA MET A 39 -10.41 7.63 0.99
C MET A 39 -10.09 6.33 1.74
N ALA A 40 -10.35 5.17 1.13
CA ALA A 40 -10.02 3.87 1.71
C ALA A 40 -8.51 3.70 2.01
N ALA A 41 -7.63 4.28 1.19
CA ALA A 41 -6.19 4.31 1.44
C ALA A 41 -5.82 5.14 2.67
N ARG A 42 -6.49 6.28 2.88
CA ARG A 42 -6.28 7.12 4.06
C ARG A 42 -6.81 6.45 5.33
N ASP A 43 -7.95 5.78 5.21
CA ASP A 43 -8.61 5.10 6.34
C ASP A 43 -7.97 3.74 6.66
N GLY A 44 -7.01 3.29 5.85
CA GLY A 44 -6.31 2.01 6.04
C GLY A 44 -7.14 0.78 5.66
N THR A 45 -8.32 0.96 5.08
CA THR A 45 -9.24 -0.10 4.64
C THR A 45 -8.98 -0.58 3.22
N LEU A 46 -7.95 -0.03 2.56
CA LEU A 46 -7.52 -0.39 1.20
C LEU A 46 -7.09 -1.86 1.13
N GLY A 47 -7.98 -2.72 0.63
CA GLY A 47 -7.73 -4.16 0.49
C GLY A 47 -8.69 -5.04 1.31
N GLU A 48 -9.43 -4.49 2.26
CA GLU A 48 -10.40 -5.28 3.06
C GLU A 48 -11.62 -5.73 2.22
N SER A 49 -11.97 -4.95 1.20
CA SER A 49 -13.17 -5.17 0.37
C SER A 49 -13.11 -6.42 -0.52
N LYS A 50 -11.92 -7.02 -0.71
CA LYS A 50 -11.76 -8.32 -1.41
C LYS A 50 -11.24 -9.43 -0.49
N MET A 51 -10.89 -9.13 0.76
CA MET A 51 -10.57 -10.17 1.75
C MET A 51 -11.83 -10.79 2.36
N HIS A 52 -13.01 -10.21 2.18
CA HIS A 52 -14.22 -10.71 2.81
C HIS A 52 -14.78 -12.02 2.20
N GLU A 53 -14.25 -12.48 1.06
CA GLU A 53 -14.64 -13.77 0.46
C GLU A 53 -13.60 -14.89 0.62
N SER A 54 -12.34 -14.57 0.97
CA SER A 54 -11.29 -15.59 1.09
C SER A 54 -10.10 -15.24 2.01
N GLY A 55 -10.15 -14.12 2.72
CA GLY A 55 -9.07 -13.63 3.57
C GLY A 55 -9.39 -13.74 5.07
N ALA A 56 -8.42 -14.18 5.86
CA ALA A 56 -8.57 -14.24 7.32
C ALA A 56 -8.76 -12.82 7.90
N SER A 57 -9.70 -12.65 8.83
CA SER A 57 -9.94 -11.36 9.49
C SER A 57 -8.72 -10.92 10.31
N VAL A 58 -8.58 -9.63 10.62
CA VAL A 58 -7.49 -9.11 11.46
C VAL A 58 -7.40 -9.84 12.81
N ALA A 59 -8.54 -10.21 13.40
CA ALA A 59 -8.58 -11.00 14.62
C ALA A 59 -8.03 -12.43 14.42
N GLN A 60 -8.34 -13.08 13.29
CA GLN A 60 -7.76 -14.38 12.94
C GLN A 60 -6.26 -14.28 12.68
N ILE A 61 -5.80 -13.22 11.99
CA ILE A 61 -4.38 -12.97 11.76
C ILE A 61 -3.65 -12.73 13.09
N ASN A 62 -4.19 -11.91 13.98
CA ASN A 62 -3.61 -11.67 15.30
C ASN A 62 -3.52 -12.96 16.12
N ARG A 63 -4.55 -13.83 16.05
CA ARG A 63 -4.52 -15.15 16.68
C ARG A 63 -3.49 -16.08 16.07
N LEU A 64 -3.30 -16.05 14.75
CA LEU A 64 -2.22 -16.79 14.07
C LEU A 64 -0.84 -16.31 14.51
N MET A 65 -0.65 -14.99 14.65
CA MET A 65 0.60 -14.40 15.10
C MET A 65 0.93 -14.70 16.57
N THR A 66 -0.08 -14.93 17.42
CA THR A 66 0.16 -15.39 18.80
C THR A 66 0.44 -16.88 18.88
N LEU A 67 -0.21 -17.70 18.05
CA LEU A 67 0.02 -19.15 17.99
C LEU A 67 1.40 -19.48 17.39
N PHE A 68 1.84 -18.72 16.38
CA PHE A 68 3.12 -18.90 15.71
C PHE A 68 3.95 -17.62 15.81
N PRO A 69 4.49 -17.30 17.01
CA PRO A 69 5.25 -16.09 17.21
C PRO A 69 6.54 -16.17 16.41
N GLN A 70 6.75 -15.22 15.49
CA GLN A 70 7.99 -15.16 14.71
C GLN A 70 9.15 -14.73 15.62
N PRO A 71 10.18 -15.57 15.82
CA PRO A 71 11.28 -15.24 16.71
C PRO A 71 12.07 -14.04 16.16
N GLY A 72 12.06 -12.92 16.90
CA GLY A 72 12.80 -11.70 16.55
C GLY A 72 12.04 -10.67 15.71
N LEU A 73 10.76 -10.89 15.41
CA LEU A 73 9.89 -9.87 14.83
C LEU A 73 9.38 -8.94 15.95
N GLY A 74 9.52 -7.63 15.78
CA GLY A 74 9.01 -6.61 16.71
C GLY A 74 9.77 -6.41 18.04
N LYS A 75 10.63 -7.35 18.46
CA LYS A 75 11.46 -7.19 19.67
C LYS A 75 12.81 -6.56 19.32
N ARG A 76 13.09 -5.36 19.84
CA ARG A 76 14.43 -4.74 19.78
C ARG A 76 15.32 -5.32 20.90
N PRO A 77 16.60 -5.61 20.64
CA PRO A 77 17.28 -5.53 19.35
C PRO A 77 16.88 -6.70 18.43
N TYR A 78 16.62 -6.39 17.15
CA TYR A 78 16.37 -7.43 16.14
C TYR A 78 17.54 -8.43 16.10
N ARG A 79 17.31 -9.67 15.65
CA ARG A 79 18.37 -10.70 15.57
C ARG A 79 19.62 -10.24 14.79
N LYS A 80 19.44 -9.39 13.77
CA LYS A 80 20.51 -8.75 12.99
C LYS A 80 21.24 -7.61 13.73
N MET A 81 20.67 -7.11 14.83
CA MET A 81 21.18 -6.04 15.69
C MET A 81 21.78 -6.58 17.01
N LYS A 82 21.86 -7.89 17.18
CA LYS A 82 22.52 -8.56 18.30
C LYS A 82 23.94 -8.91 17.85
N ARG A 83 24.96 -8.46 18.60
CA ARG A 83 26.37 -8.84 18.34
C ARG A 83 26.51 -10.36 18.49
N LEU A 84 27.36 -10.96 17.67
CA LEU A 84 27.79 -12.33 17.89
C LEU A 84 28.74 -12.39 19.10
N PRO A 85 28.87 -13.55 19.79
CA PRO A 85 29.69 -13.67 21.00
C PRO A 85 31.18 -13.34 20.82
N ASP A 86 31.68 -13.48 19.59
CA ASP A 86 33.05 -13.24 19.14
C ASP A 86 33.29 -11.82 18.60
N GLN A 87 32.23 -11.03 18.40
CA GLN A 87 32.35 -9.66 17.90
C GLN A 87 32.76 -8.67 19.00
N SER A 88 33.87 -7.98 18.75
CA SER A 88 34.38 -6.92 19.62
C SER A 88 33.39 -5.76 19.77
N TYR A 89 33.37 -5.15 20.95
CA TYR A 89 32.67 -3.89 21.23
C TYR A 89 33.42 -2.66 20.72
N ALA A 90 34.70 -2.79 20.36
CA ALA A 90 35.49 -1.72 19.79
C ALA A 90 34.96 -1.28 18.42
N ASP A 91 34.43 -2.22 17.64
CA ASP A 91 33.89 -1.95 16.30
C ASP A 91 32.45 -1.44 16.39
N ASP A 92 32.17 -0.26 15.80
CA ASP A 92 30.81 0.32 15.78
C ASP A 92 29.92 -0.27 14.69
N ILE A 93 29.78 -1.59 14.68
CA ILE A 93 29.04 -2.38 13.67
C ILE A 93 27.57 -1.92 13.56
N PHE A 94 27.01 -1.36 14.63
CA PHE A 94 25.61 -0.92 14.67
C PHE A 94 25.42 0.59 14.72
N HIS A 95 26.48 1.38 14.50
CA HIS A 95 26.45 2.84 14.52
C HIS A 95 25.76 3.40 15.76
N ARG A 96 26.13 2.89 16.94
CA ARG A 96 25.58 3.27 18.25
C ARG A 96 26.54 4.09 19.09
N GLN A 97 27.82 4.16 18.73
CA GLN A 97 28.75 5.05 19.42
C GLN A 97 28.20 6.49 19.32
N ASN A 98 28.24 7.21 20.43
CA ASN A 98 27.74 8.59 20.58
C ASN A 98 26.22 8.80 20.44
N LYS A 99 25.38 7.75 20.46
CA LYS A 99 23.93 7.89 20.52
C LYS A 99 23.43 7.76 21.97
N GLU A 100 22.87 8.84 22.50
CA GLU A 100 22.28 8.85 23.85
C GLU A 100 21.27 7.72 24.05
N GLY A 101 21.34 7.04 25.20
CA GLY A 101 20.47 5.93 25.57
C GLY A 101 20.78 4.59 24.89
N LYS A 102 21.81 4.51 24.04
CA LYS A 102 22.25 3.24 23.42
C LYS A 102 23.59 2.81 24.00
N ARG A 103 23.62 1.63 24.64
CA ARG A 103 24.89 1.00 25.07
C ARG A 103 25.68 0.62 23.81
N SER A 104 26.87 1.18 23.68
CA SER A 104 27.88 0.88 22.63
C SER A 104 28.44 -0.51 22.79
#